data_AF-A0AB38RM69-F1
#
_entry.id   AF-A0AB38RM69-F1
#
_cell.length_a   1.000
_cell.length_b   1.000
_cell.length_c   1.000
_cell.angle_alpha   90.00
_cell.angle_beta   90.00
_cell.angle_gamma   90.00
#
_symmetry.space_group_name_H-M   'P 1'
#
loop_
_entity.id
_entity.type
_entity.pdbx_description
1 polymer ?
#
loop_
_entity_poly.entity_id
_entity_poly.type
_entity_poly.pdbx_seq_one_letter_code
_entity_poly.pdbx_strand_id
1 'polypeptide(L)'
;MAVNLAHVQAQDRKERHMPNPSKGNRTRVSTRLPVDVAQALEELRAKTGVSSESQLVADVLALVTGHSELVVELDQGILFDLGLDQKLHSEEVLPLTA
;
A
#
# COMPACT_ATOMS: atom_id res chain seq x y z
N MET A 1 44.55 6.39 28.48
CA MET A 1 43.94 7.17 27.37
C MET A 1 42.75 6.39 26.85
N ALA A 2 41.54 6.76 27.29
CA ALA A 2 40.31 6.12 26.84
C ALA A 2 39.84 6.84 25.57
N VAL A 3 40.01 6.20 24.41
CA VAL A 3 39.37 6.63 23.18
C VAL A 3 37.86 6.45 23.34
N ASN A 4 37.14 7.54 23.08
CA ASN A 4 35.75 7.75 23.46
C ASN A 4 34.82 6.87 22.58
N LEU A 5 34.26 5.81 23.17
CA LEU A 5 33.37 4.83 22.50
C LEU A 5 32.13 5.47 21.84
N ALA A 6 31.72 6.66 22.30
CA ALA A 6 30.61 7.42 21.74
C ALA A 6 30.86 7.92 20.31
N HIS A 7 32.12 8.06 19.87
CA HIS A 7 32.44 8.54 18.52
C HIS A 7 32.29 7.45 17.45
N VAL A 8 32.45 6.18 17.83
CA VAL A 8 32.33 5.03 16.91
C VAL A 8 30.86 4.73 16.59
N GLN A 9 29.95 4.92 17.54
CA GLN A 9 28.51 4.62 17.35
C GLN A 9 27.75 5.67 16.53
N ALA A 10 28.29 6.89 16.43
CA ALA A 10 27.67 7.97 15.65
C ALA A 10 27.92 7.85 14.14
N GLN A 11 28.98 7.14 13.74
CA GLN A 11 29.34 6.97 12.32
C GLN A 11 28.56 5.82 11.65
N ASP A 12 28.19 4.77 12.41
CA ASP A 12 27.38 3.65 11.92
C ASP A 12 25.91 4.01 11.56
N ARG A 13 25.38 5.12 12.09
CA ARG A 13 24.02 5.57 11.75
C ARG A 13 23.93 6.34 10.44
N LYS A 14 25.06 6.73 9.83
CA LYS A 14 25.08 7.54 8.61
C LYS A 14 25.04 6.72 7.30
N GLU A 15 25.06 5.39 7.36
CA GLU A 15 25.32 4.55 6.17
C GLU A 15 24.18 3.59 5.74
N ARG A 16 22.92 3.87 6.06
CA ARG A 16 21.78 3.14 5.43
C ARG A 16 20.75 4.04 4.77
N HIS A 17 21.20 5.08 4.06
CA HIS A 17 20.34 5.72 3.06
C HIS A 17 20.47 4.94 1.75
N MET A 18 19.77 3.81 1.65
CA MET A 18 19.52 3.25 0.32
C MET A 18 18.57 4.21 -0.39
N PRO A 19 18.88 4.67 -1.63
CA PRO A 19 17.91 5.39 -2.43
C PRO A 19 16.73 4.44 -2.63
N ASN A 20 15.61 4.74 -1.97
CA ASN A 20 14.40 3.97 -2.17
C ASN A 20 13.98 4.24 -3.62
N PRO A 21 13.85 3.23 -4.49
CA PRO A 21 13.46 3.44 -5.88
C PRO A 21 12.21 4.31 -5.91
N SER A 22 12.28 5.42 -6.64
CA SER A 22 11.14 6.32 -6.78
C SER A 22 9.97 5.51 -7.32
N LYS A 23 8.86 5.48 -6.57
CA LYS A 23 7.69 4.66 -6.92
C LYS A 23 6.86 5.24 -8.08
N GLY A 24 7.48 6.02 -8.96
CA GLY A 24 6.85 6.77 -10.04
C GLY A 24 6.17 8.07 -9.59
N ASN A 25 5.53 8.74 -10.55
CA ASN A 25 4.71 9.92 -10.28
C ASN A 25 3.45 9.52 -9.50
N ARG A 26 3.21 10.09 -8.31
CA ARG A 26 2.10 9.72 -7.43
C ARG A 26 1.43 10.94 -6.82
N THR A 27 0.10 10.90 -6.72
CA THR A 27 -0.69 11.86 -5.95
C THR A 27 -1.01 11.26 -4.58
N ARG A 28 -0.87 12.05 -3.51
CA ARG A 28 -1.28 11.63 -2.16
C ARG A 28 -2.80 11.80 -2.02
N VAL A 29 -3.46 10.73 -1.59
CA VAL A 29 -4.87 10.74 -1.17
C VAL A 29 -4.93 10.42 0.32
N SER A 30 -5.75 11.15 1.09
CA SER A 30 -5.99 10.87 2.51
C SER A 30 -7.49 10.87 2.81
N THR A 31 -7.94 9.95 3.66
CA THR A 31 -9.35 9.76 4.03
C THR A 31 -9.44 9.26 5.47
N ARG A 32 -10.55 9.54 6.15
CA ARG A 32 -10.86 8.96 7.46
C ARG A 32 -11.74 7.72 7.27
N LEU A 33 -11.30 6.59 7.79
CA LEU A 33 -12.05 5.34 7.73
C LEU A 33 -12.76 5.08 9.07
N PRO A 34 -13.95 4.44 9.05
CA PRO A 34 -14.47 3.77 10.22
C PRO A 34 -13.44 2.76 10.76
N VAL A 35 -13.40 2.57 12.09
CA VAL A 35 -12.39 1.72 12.75
C VAL A 35 -12.41 0.29 12.21
N ASP A 36 -13.60 -0.28 12.05
CA ASP A 36 -13.77 -1.65 11.55
C ASP A 36 -13.20 -1.83 10.13
N VAL A 37 -13.28 -0.79 9.30
CA VAL A 37 -12.72 -0.81 7.94
C VAL A 37 -11.20 -0.74 7.98
N ALA A 38 -10.63 0.09 8.87
CA ALA A 38 -9.18 0.14 9.05
C ALA A 38 -8.63 -1.20 9.57
N GLN A 39 -9.35 -1.86 10.48
CA GLN A 39 -8.96 -3.20 10.95
C GLN A 39 -9.02 -4.24 9.83
N ALA A 40 -10.09 -4.24 9.02
CA ALA A 40 -10.22 -5.16 7.90
C ALA A 40 -9.10 -4.99 6.86
N LEU A 41 -8.64 -3.75 6.62
CA LEU A 41 -7.50 -3.48 5.74
C LEU A 41 -6.20 -4.08 6.27
N GLU A 42 -5.95 -4.00 7.58
CA GLU A 42 -4.76 -4.58 8.19
C GLU A 42 -4.79 -6.12 8.15
N GLU A 43 -5.94 -6.73 8.44
CA GLU A 43 -6.14 -8.17 8.30
C GLU A 43 -5.92 -8.63 6.86
N LEU A 44 -6.41 -7.85 5.89
CA LEU A 44 -6.21 -8.12 4.48
C LEU A 44 -4.73 -8.03 4.11
N ARG A 45 -4.03 -6.98 4.54
CA ARG A 45 -2.59 -6.81 4.31
C ARG A 45 -1.79 -8.00 4.84
N ALA A 46 -2.15 -8.48 6.04
CA ALA A 46 -1.49 -9.63 6.65
C ALA A 46 -1.71 -10.92 5.84
N LYS A 47 -2.89 -11.11 5.24
CA LYS A 47 -3.20 -12.27 4.39
C LYS A 47 -2.48 -12.22 3.04
N THR A 48 -2.32 -11.03 2.46
CA THR A 48 -1.72 -10.87 1.12
C THR A 48 -0.20 -10.73 1.14
N GLY A 49 0.40 -10.49 2.31
CA GLY A 49 1.84 -10.35 2.45
C GLY A 49 2.39 -9.00 1.95
N VAL A 50 1.51 -8.04 1.64
CA VAL A 50 1.90 -6.71 1.18
C VAL A 50 2.64 -5.95 2.30
N SER A 51 3.70 -5.25 1.91
CA SER A 51 4.67 -4.62 2.82
C SER A 51 4.06 -3.53 3.70
N SER A 52 2.99 -2.88 3.25
CA SER A 52 2.35 -1.77 3.97
C SER A 52 0.90 -1.57 3.56
N GLU A 53 0.09 -1.03 4.47
CA GLU A 53 -1.32 -0.69 4.20
C GLU A 53 -1.44 0.29 3.03
N SER A 54 -0.58 1.30 2.95
CA SER A 54 -0.59 2.26 1.85
C SER A 54 -0.28 1.62 0.49
N GLN A 55 0.57 0.59 0.45
CA GLN A 55 0.83 -0.12 -0.81
C GLN A 55 -0.34 -1.04 -1.17
N LEU A 56 -0.95 -1.70 -0.19
CA LEU A 56 -2.17 -2.48 -0.41
C LEU A 56 -3.28 -1.61 -1.00
N VAL A 57 -3.55 -0.46 -0.38
CA VAL A 57 -4.58 0.47 -0.87
C VAL A 57 -4.24 0.99 -2.26
N ALA A 58 -2.98 1.30 -2.55
CA ALA A 58 -2.56 1.74 -3.88
C ALA A 58 -2.79 0.65 -4.95
N ASP A 59 -2.42 -0.60 -4.65
CA ASP A 59 -2.58 -1.73 -5.57
C ASP A 59 -4.07 -2.07 -5.78
N VAL A 60 -4.89 -2.05 -4.73
CA VAL A 60 -6.35 -2.20 -4.84
C VAL A 60 -6.95 -1.11 -5.71
N LEU A 61 -6.58 0.16 -5.49
CA LEU A 61 -7.08 1.28 -6.30
C LEU A 61 -6.66 1.16 -7.77
N ALA A 62 -5.44 0.69 -8.04
CA ALA A 62 -4.99 0.42 -9.40
C ALA A 62 -5.85 -0.66 -10.06
N LEU A 63 -6.12 -1.78 -9.36
CA LEU A 63 -6.95 -2.87 -9.88
C LEU A 63 -8.40 -2.44 -10.15
N VAL A 64 -9.08 -1.80 -9.19
CA VAL A 64 -10.49 -1.40 -9.35
C VAL A 64 -10.70 -0.29 -10.38
N THR A 65 -9.64 0.44 -10.75
CA THR A 65 -9.69 1.45 -11.81
C THR A 65 -9.18 0.94 -13.15
N GLY A 66 -8.82 -0.35 -13.27
CA GLY A 66 -8.39 -0.98 -14.52
C GLY A 66 -6.90 -0.79 -14.87
N HIS A 67 -6.07 -0.31 -13.95
CA HIS A 67 -4.64 -0.06 -14.15
C HIS A 67 -3.77 -1.18 -13.56
N SER A 68 -4.06 -2.43 -13.93
CA SER A 68 -3.38 -3.63 -13.41
C SER A 68 -1.86 -3.63 -13.59
N GLU A 69 -1.36 -2.92 -14.61
CA GLU A 69 0.06 -2.73 -14.91
C GLU A 69 0.80 -1.85 -13.89
N LEU A 70 0.08 -1.12 -13.03
CA LEU A 70 0.64 -0.26 -11.98
C LEU A 70 0.69 -0.95 -10.60
N VAL A 71 0.17 -2.17 -10.49
CA VAL A 71 0.21 -2.99 -9.27
C VAL A 71 1.65 -3.40 -8.96
N VAL A 72 2.07 -3.21 -7.72
CA VAL A 72 3.46 -3.46 -7.32
C VAL A 72 3.64 -4.74 -6.51
N GLU A 73 2.76 -5.00 -5.54
CA GLU A 73 2.96 -6.08 -4.56
C GLU A 73 1.78 -7.05 -4.48
N LEU A 74 0.55 -6.57 -4.67
CA LEU A 74 -0.63 -7.42 -4.59
C LEU A 74 -0.70 -8.40 -5.78
N ASP A 75 -0.82 -9.69 -5.49
CA ASP A 75 -1.04 -10.70 -6.53
C ASP A 75 -2.44 -10.51 -7.15
N GLN A 76 -2.49 -10.38 -8.48
CA GLN A 76 -3.71 -10.15 -9.25
C GLN A 76 -4.70 -11.32 -9.14
N GLY A 77 -4.22 -12.53 -8.80
CA GLY A 77 -5.07 -13.70 -8.53
C GLY A 77 -5.93 -13.57 -7.26
N ILE A 78 -5.55 -12.70 -6.33
CA ILE A 78 -6.24 -12.52 -5.04
C ILE A 78 -7.52 -11.69 -5.18
N LEU A 79 -7.69 -10.95 -6.29
CA LEU A 79 -8.84 -10.05 -6.47
C LEU A 79 -10.19 -10.79 -6.37
N PHE A 80 -10.23 -12.07 -6.77
CA PHE A 80 -11.41 -12.93 -6.66
C PHE A 80 -11.73 -13.34 -5.21
N ASP A 81 -10.71 -13.46 -4.35
CA ASP A 81 -10.87 -13.86 -2.94
C ASP A 81 -11.27 -12.69 -2.02
N LEU A 82 -11.10 -11.44 -2.47
CA LEU A 82 -11.53 -10.25 -1.72
C LEU A 82 -13.06 -10.04 -1.74
N GLY A 83 -13.81 -10.87 -2.47
CA GLY A 83 -15.25 -10.71 -2.60
C GLY A 83 -15.67 -9.43 -3.33
N LEU A 84 -14.73 -8.76 -4.02
CA LEU A 84 -15.01 -7.58 -4.85
C LEU A 84 -15.80 -7.92 -6.12
N ASP A 85 -16.03 -9.20 -6.40
CA ASP A 85 -16.92 -9.69 -7.47
C ASP A 85 -18.41 -9.73 -7.08
N GLN A 86 -18.79 -9.41 -5.83
CA GLN A 86 -20.19 -9.61 -5.39
C GLN A 86 -21.19 -8.50 -5.79
N LYS A 87 -20.83 -7.52 -6.64
CA LYS A 87 -21.82 -6.51 -7.09
C LYS A 87 -21.49 -5.67 -8.33
N LEU A 88 -20.74 -6.17 -9.32
CA LEU A 88 -20.70 -5.52 -10.65
C LEU A 88 -21.82 -6.00 -11.61
N HIS A 89 -22.62 -6.98 -11.19
CA HIS A 89 -23.76 -7.49 -11.96
C HIS A 89 -25.14 -7.18 -11.35
N SER A 90 -25.26 -6.12 -10.55
CA SER A 90 -26.57 -5.67 -10.06
C SER A 90 -26.67 -4.15 -10.11
N GLU A 91 -26.89 -3.68 -11.34
CA GLU A 91 -27.55 -2.43 -11.75
C GLU A 91 -26.94 -1.08 -11.31
N GLU A 92 -26.67 -0.26 -12.34
CA GLU A 92 -26.44 1.20 -12.31
C GLU A 92 -25.13 1.71 -11.69
N VAL A 93 -24.05 1.64 -12.48
CA VAL A 93 -22.90 2.54 -12.32
C VAL A 93 -23.37 3.95 -12.67
N LEU A 94 -23.76 4.73 -11.66
CA LEU A 94 -23.97 6.17 -11.85
C LEU A 94 -22.67 6.79 -12.36
N PRO A 95 -22.69 7.60 -13.44
CA PRO A 95 -21.49 8.24 -13.93
C PRO A 95 -20.93 9.14 -12.82
N LEU A 96 -19.63 9.00 -12.54
CA LEU A 96 -18.86 9.96 -11.75
C LEU A 96 -18.79 11.27 -12.56
N THR A 97 -19.87 12.05 -12.53
CA THR A 97 -19.86 13.42 -13.03
C THR A 97 -19.24 14.33 -11.97
N ALA A 98 -18.34 15.20 -12.44
CA ALA A 98 -17.47 16.09 -11.69
C ALA A 98 -18.16 17.06 -10.72
#